data_AF-A0A5J9SFH7-F1
#
_entry.id   AF-A0A5J9SFH7-F1
#
_cell.length_a   1.000
_cell.length_b   1.000
_cell.length_c   1.000
_cell.angle_alpha   90.00
_cell.angle_beta   90.00
_cell.angle_gamma   90.00
#
_symmetry.space_group_name_H-M   'P 1'
#
loop_
_entity.id
_entity.type
_entity.pdbx_description
1 polymer ?
#
loop_
_entity_poly.entity_id
_entity_poly.type
_entity_poly.pdbx_seq_one_letter_code
_entity_poly.pdbx_strand_id
1 'polypeptide(L)'
;MASPSGGPRPSTEVQQTQSRRREHTGPEFDDTARDWANLPDGLAESIAERLLSDDVADYLRFRAACAAWRAACSVEPHACSVLDRRFHPRRWIMLPHTLNAAGRRRLFLNVFTGERVRVRLPDPHHCYVLGHTAEGLVLLCRKDTYLVQLLNPLTGQLADLPSATTLLEERRSYPASNKLSLEDELNLRQARRGGLDDAVP
;
A
#
# COMPACT_ATOMS: atom_id res chain seq x y z
N MET A 1 73.82 37.37 32.84
CA MET A 1 73.40 36.83 31.53
C MET A 1 71.88 36.83 31.47
N ALA A 2 71.33 37.51 30.46
CA ALA A 2 69.97 37.46 29.89
C ALA A 2 68.72 37.55 30.79
N SER A 3 68.02 38.68 30.71
CA SER A 3 66.55 38.74 30.55
C SER A 3 66.20 38.55 29.04
N PRO A 4 64.94 38.55 28.54
CA PRO A 4 63.67 38.83 29.23
C PRO A 4 62.40 38.06 28.73
N SER A 5 61.28 38.34 29.42
CA SER A 5 59.92 38.63 28.90
C SER A 5 59.13 37.55 28.13
N GLY A 6 58.14 36.95 28.82
CA GLY A 6 57.00 36.29 28.19
C GLY A 6 55.91 37.31 27.85
N GLY A 7 55.81 37.64 26.57
CA GLY A 7 54.74 38.46 26.00
C GLY A 7 53.40 37.70 25.82
N PRO A 8 52.33 38.40 25.42
CA PRO A 8 50.94 37.96 25.54
C PRO A 8 50.52 36.96 24.45
N ARG A 9 49.50 36.14 24.79
CA ARG A 9 48.83 35.21 23.87
C ARG A 9 48.13 35.97 22.73
N PRO A 10 48.33 35.57 21.46
CA PRO A 10 47.58 36.13 20.34
C PRO A 10 46.22 35.44 20.18
N SER A 11 45.22 36.27 19.88
CA SER A 11 43.86 35.90 19.49
C SER A 11 43.85 35.10 18.19
N THR A 12 43.15 33.98 18.17
CA THR A 12 42.99 33.16 16.96
C THR A 12 41.95 33.80 16.03
N GLU A 13 42.43 34.46 14.97
CA GLU A 13 41.60 34.92 13.86
C GLU A 13 40.99 33.73 13.10
N VAL A 14 39.67 33.72 12.99
CA VAL A 14 38.91 32.82 12.13
C VAL A 14 39.10 33.27 10.68
N GLN A 15 40.02 32.62 9.96
CA GLN A 15 40.18 32.84 8.53
C GLN A 15 39.05 32.17 7.75
N GLN A 16 38.15 33.00 7.22
CA GLN A 16 37.12 32.62 6.25
C GLN A 16 37.79 32.11 4.96
N THR A 17 37.63 30.82 4.69
CA THR A 17 38.09 30.22 3.43
C THR A 17 37.11 30.60 2.32
N GLN A 18 37.45 31.61 1.53
CA GLN A 18 36.72 31.94 0.31
C GLN A 18 37.02 30.87 -0.76
N SER A 19 36.04 30.01 -1.03
CA SER A 19 36.06 29.02 -2.09
C SER A 19 35.99 29.70 -3.46
N ARG A 20 37.17 29.81 -4.07
CA ARG A 20 37.39 30.39 -5.40
C ARG A 20 36.65 29.57 -6.46
N ARG A 21 35.52 30.11 -6.95
CA ARG A 21 34.73 29.58 -8.08
C ARG A 21 35.67 29.45 -9.29
N ARG A 22 35.96 28.22 -9.70
CA ARG A 22 36.67 27.94 -10.96
C ARG A 22 35.68 28.13 -12.09
N GLU A 23 35.80 29.25 -12.81
CA GLU A 23 35.18 29.43 -14.12
C GLU A 23 35.86 28.46 -15.09
N HIS A 24 35.14 27.41 -15.49
CA HIS A 24 35.52 26.54 -16.60
C HIS A 24 34.82 27.05 -17.86
N THR A 25 35.55 27.82 -18.67
CA THR A 25 35.17 28.14 -20.04
C THR A 25 35.72 27.01 -20.92
N GLY A 26 34.91 25.96 -21.09
CA GLY A 26 35.10 24.87 -22.05
C GLY A 26 34.02 24.92 -23.14
N PRO A 27 34.19 24.19 -24.26
CA PRO A 27 33.41 24.40 -25.48
C PRO A 27 31.92 24.19 -25.21
N GLU A 28 31.09 25.05 -25.82
CA GLU A 28 29.63 24.91 -25.88
C GLU A 28 29.29 23.56 -26.52
N PHE A 29 29.19 22.51 -25.69
CA PHE A 29 28.33 21.40 -26.01
C PHE A 29 26.93 22.01 -26.12
N ASP A 30 26.31 21.84 -27.29
CA ASP A 30 24.89 22.09 -27.49
C ASP A 30 24.14 21.29 -26.42
N ASP A 31 23.82 21.95 -25.31
CA ASP A 31 23.16 21.39 -24.14
C ASP A 31 21.66 21.29 -24.46
N THR A 32 21.35 20.54 -25.52
CA THR A 32 20.00 20.07 -25.84
C THR A 32 19.61 18.89 -24.96
N ALA A 33 20.18 18.80 -23.76
CA ALA A 33 19.65 17.94 -22.70
C ALA A 33 18.25 18.45 -22.36
N ARG A 34 17.25 17.82 -22.98
CA ARG A 34 15.86 18.18 -22.77
C ARG A 34 15.53 18.06 -21.29
N ASP A 35 15.07 19.15 -20.69
CA ASP A 35 14.66 19.16 -19.29
C ASP A 35 13.37 18.36 -19.12
N TRP A 36 13.51 17.05 -18.89
CA TRP A 36 12.39 16.15 -18.64
C TRP A 36 11.69 16.44 -17.32
N ALA A 37 12.33 17.15 -16.38
CA ALA A 37 11.67 17.54 -15.14
C ALA A 37 10.61 18.63 -15.40
N ASN A 38 10.85 19.50 -16.39
CA ASN A 38 9.98 20.60 -16.75
C ASN A 38 9.18 20.31 -18.02
N LEU A 39 8.23 19.38 -17.90
CA LEU A 39 7.30 19.06 -18.97
C LEU A 39 6.33 20.22 -19.23
N PRO A 40 5.82 20.38 -20.47
CA PRO A 40 4.75 21.32 -20.74
C PRO A 40 3.57 21.17 -19.78
N ASP A 41 2.92 22.27 -19.47
CA ASP A 41 1.81 22.34 -18.52
C ASP A 41 0.76 21.25 -18.81
N GLY A 42 0.33 20.55 -17.76
CA GLY A 42 -0.67 19.47 -17.83
C GLY A 42 -0.17 18.14 -18.42
N LEU A 43 1.00 18.08 -19.06
CA LEU A 43 1.52 16.82 -19.60
C LEU A 43 1.92 15.85 -18.49
N ALA A 44 2.61 16.34 -17.47
CA ALA A 44 2.99 15.54 -16.30
C ALA A 44 1.76 14.99 -15.56
N GLU A 45 0.71 15.82 -15.41
CA GLU A 45 -0.57 15.41 -14.83
C GLU A 45 -1.24 14.32 -15.69
N SER A 46 -1.31 14.53 -17.01
CA SER A 46 -1.88 13.55 -17.94
C SER A 46 -1.16 12.21 -17.92
N ILE A 47 0.18 12.22 -17.79
CA ILE A 47 0.96 10.99 -17.62
C ILE A 47 0.60 10.34 -16.29
N ALA A 48 0.56 11.11 -15.20
CA ALA A 48 0.23 10.61 -13.88
C ALA A 48 -1.16 9.96 -13.83
N GLU A 49 -2.17 10.56 -14.46
CA GLU A 49 -3.53 10.00 -14.55
C GLU A 49 -3.58 8.67 -15.30
N ARG A 50 -2.83 8.55 -16.40
CA ARG A 50 -2.73 7.29 -17.16
C ARG A 50 -2.04 6.21 -16.34
N LEU A 51 -0.95 6.55 -15.67
CA LEU A 51 -0.23 5.61 -14.80
C LEU A 51 -1.13 5.14 -13.65
N LEU A 52 -1.84 6.05 -12.99
CA LEU A 52 -2.76 5.71 -11.91
C LEU A 52 -3.94 4.84 -12.39
N SER A 53 -4.35 5.02 -13.65
CA SER A 53 -5.40 4.20 -14.26
C SER A 53 -4.94 2.76 -14.54
N ASP A 54 -3.64 2.53 -14.73
CA ASP A 54 -3.04 1.22 -14.97
C ASP A 54 -2.57 0.53 -13.68
N ASP A 55 -1.64 1.14 -12.93
CA ASP A 55 -1.12 0.64 -11.66
C ASP A 55 -0.64 1.78 -10.73
N VAL A 56 -1.11 1.77 -9.48
CA VAL A 56 -0.67 2.72 -8.45
C VAL A 56 0.85 2.68 -8.22
N ALA A 57 1.51 1.53 -8.45
CA ALA A 57 2.95 1.41 -8.30
C ALA A 57 3.70 2.38 -9.24
N ASP A 58 3.26 2.49 -10.49
CA ASP A 58 3.89 3.35 -11.49
C ASP A 58 3.59 4.82 -11.24
N TYR A 59 2.38 5.13 -10.79
CA TYR A 59 2.03 6.46 -10.30
C TYR A 59 2.96 6.90 -9.15
N LEU A 60 3.19 6.03 -8.16
CA LEU A 60 4.08 6.32 -7.03
C LEU A 60 5.53 6.52 -7.46
N ARG A 61 6.03 5.73 -8.42
CA ARG A 61 7.38 5.88 -8.98
C ARG A 61 7.54 7.18 -9.75
N PHE A 62 6.55 7.53 -10.58
CA PHE A 62 6.51 8.78 -11.32
C PHE A 62 6.60 9.98 -10.36
N ARG A 63 5.79 9.97 -9.30
CA ARG A 63 5.84 11.00 -8.24
C ARG A 63 7.14 11.02 -7.44
N ALA A 64 7.82 9.89 -7.35
CA ALA A 64 9.09 9.79 -6.63
C ALA A 64 10.27 10.35 -7.44
N ALA A 65 10.15 10.44 -8.78
CA ALA A 65 11.26 10.80 -9.66
C ALA A 65 11.81 12.21 -9.42
N CYS A 66 10.95 13.22 -9.31
CA CYS A 66 11.36 14.60 -9.00
C CYS A 66 10.24 15.41 -8.34
N ALA A 67 10.59 16.58 -7.79
CA ALA A 67 9.64 17.47 -7.13
C ALA A 67 8.62 18.09 -8.10
N ALA A 68 9.05 18.43 -9.33
CA ALA A 68 8.17 18.99 -10.36
C ALA A 68 7.05 18.01 -10.75
N TRP A 69 7.39 16.74 -11.01
CA TRP A 69 6.39 15.70 -11.32
C TRP A 69 5.48 15.39 -10.14
N ARG A 70 6.02 15.41 -8.91
CA ARG A 70 5.21 15.28 -7.69
C ARG A 70 4.19 16.41 -7.55
N ALA A 71 4.61 17.64 -7.83
CA ALA A 71 3.76 18.83 -7.75
C ALA A 71 2.68 18.87 -8.85
N ALA A 72 2.97 18.31 -10.02
CA ALA A 72 2.00 18.17 -11.11
C ALA A 72 0.92 17.11 -10.83
N CYS A 73 1.09 16.25 -9.83
CA CYS A 73 0.10 15.25 -9.47
C CYS A 73 -0.95 15.86 -8.54
N SER A 74 -2.19 15.93 -9.01
CA SER A 74 -3.31 16.55 -8.29
C SER A 74 -3.75 15.79 -7.03
N VAL A 75 -3.43 14.49 -6.91
CA VAL A 75 -3.93 13.63 -5.83
C VAL A 75 -2.81 13.04 -5.00
N GLU A 76 -2.87 13.26 -3.69
CA GLU A 76 -1.94 12.66 -2.75
C GLU A 76 -2.46 11.28 -2.27
N PRO A 77 -1.76 10.15 -2.53
CA PRO A 77 -2.23 8.81 -2.18
C PRO A 77 -2.61 8.64 -0.71
N HIS A 78 -1.92 9.35 0.19
CA HIS A 78 -2.18 9.25 1.62
C HIS A 78 -3.32 10.12 2.13
N ALA A 79 -3.85 11.01 1.28
CA ALA A 79 -5.09 11.73 1.56
C ALA A 79 -6.33 10.96 1.06
N CYS A 80 -6.13 9.87 0.31
CA CYS A 80 -7.22 9.07 -0.22
C CYS A 80 -7.60 7.93 0.72
N SER A 81 -8.89 7.59 0.72
CA SER A 81 -9.40 6.41 1.43
C SER A 81 -8.75 5.14 0.89
N VAL A 82 -8.49 4.16 1.77
CA VAL A 82 -8.03 2.82 1.36
C VAL A 82 -9.02 2.14 0.40
N LEU A 83 -10.29 2.57 0.39
CA LEU A 83 -11.34 2.06 -0.49
C LEU A 83 -11.34 2.72 -1.88
N ASP A 84 -10.53 3.76 -2.10
CA ASP A 84 -10.37 4.36 -3.42
C ASP A 84 -9.62 3.39 -4.35
N ARG A 85 -10.39 2.75 -5.24
CA ARG A 85 -9.92 1.72 -6.16
C ARG A 85 -8.84 2.19 -7.13
N ARG A 86 -8.71 3.50 -7.36
CA ARG A 86 -7.63 4.06 -8.19
C ARG A 86 -6.26 3.79 -7.59
N PHE A 87 -6.20 3.72 -6.26
CA PHE A 87 -4.96 3.47 -5.53
C PHE A 87 -4.76 1.99 -5.17
N HIS A 88 -5.64 1.09 -5.61
CA HIS A 88 -5.50 -0.34 -5.31
C HIS A 88 -4.36 -0.94 -6.14
N PRO A 89 -3.44 -1.70 -5.51
CA PRO A 89 -2.41 -2.44 -6.24
C PRO A 89 -3.03 -3.42 -7.23
N ARG A 90 -2.64 -3.34 -8.51
CA ARG A 90 -3.18 -4.25 -9.54
C ARG A 90 -2.15 -5.32 -9.88
N ARG A 91 -2.57 -6.59 -9.87
CA ARG A 91 -1.70 -7.74 -10.21
C ARG A 91 -0.55 -7.95 -9.22
N TRP A 92 -0.63 -7.37 -8.03
CA TRP A 92 0.35 -7.58 -6.96
C TRP A 92 -0.12 -8.69 -6.02
N ILE A 93 0.76 -9.66 -5.77
CA ILE A 93 0.54 -10.71 -4.79
C ILE A 93 1.58 -10.61 -3.67
N MET A 94 1.15 -10.86 -2.44
CA MET A 94 2.10 -11.02 -1.33
C MET A 94 2.72 -12.41 -1.39
N LEU A 95 4.05 -12.48 -1.42
CA LEU A 95 4.76 -13.75 -1.39
C LEU A 95 4.77 -14.36 0.02
N PRO A 96 4.77 -15.70 0.13
CA PRO A 96 4.74 -16.41 1.41
C PRO A 96 5.93 -16.05 2.29
N HIS A 97 5.78 -16.22 3.60
CA HIS A 97 6.81 -15.85 4.56
C HIS A 97 8.15 -16.56 4.33
N THR A 98 8.17 -17.76 3.75
CA THR A 98 9.38 -18.50 3.39
C THR A 98 10.28 -17.77 2.39
N LEU A 99 9.71 -16.93 1.52
CA LEU A 99 10.44 -16.11 0.56
C LEU A 99 10.80 -14.72 1.13
N ASN A 100 10.40 -14.43 2.36
CA ASN A 100 10.67 -13.18 3.04
C ASN A 100 11.84 -13.38 4.01
N ALA A 101 12.94 -12.67 3.79
CA ALA A 101 13.99 -12.56 4.79
C ALA A 101 13.39 -12.02 6.10
N ALA A 102 13.70 -12.67 7.22
CA ALA A 102 13.06 -12.48 8.52
C ALA A 102 12.86 -11.00 8.88
N GLY A 103 11.65 -10.66 9.37
CA GLY A 103 11.35 -9.33 9.91
C GLY A 103 9.95 -8.80 9.56
N ARG A 104 9.81 -7.47 9.61
CA ARG A 104 8.54 -6.74 9.40
C ARG A 104 8.23 -6.44 7.93
N ARG A 105 9.14 -6.77 7.01
CA ARG A 105 8.93 -6.53 5.58
C ARG A 105 8.27 -7.73 4.93
N ARG A 106 7.40 -7.48 3.96
CA ARG A 106 6.83 -8.48 3.07
C ARG A 106 7.14 -8.11 1.63
N LEU A 107 7.47 -9.12 0.86
CA LEU A 107 7.78 -9.07 -0.54
C LEU A 107 6.49 -9.24 -1.32
N PHE A 108 6.21 -8.28 -2.17
CA PHE A 108 5.13 -8.32 -3.13
C PHE A 108 5.73 -8.48 -4.53
N LEU A 109 5.03 -9.25 -5.36
CA LEU A 109 5.39 -9.52 -6.74
C LEU A 109 4.25 -9.05 -7.63
N ASN A 110 4.56 -8.24 -8.64
CA ASN A 110 3.64 -8.02 -9.74
C ASN A 110 3.70 -9.23 -10.67
N VAL A 111 2.60 -9.96 -10.82
CA VAL A 111 2.58 -11.21 -11.58
C VAL A 111 2.66 -10.99 -13.10
N PHE A 112 2.42 -9.77 -13.57
CA PHE A 112 2.48 -9.43 -14.98
C PHE A 112 3.85 -8.89 -15.40
N THR A 113 4.42 -7.98 -14.61
CA THR A 113 5.73 -7.37 -14.91
C THR A 113 6.91 -8.10 -14.27
N GLY A 114 6.66 -8.97 -13.29
CA GLY A 114 7.70 -9.64 -12.50
C GLY A 114 8.40 -8.73 -11.48
N GLU A 115 7.95 -7.48 -11.35
CA GLU A 115 8.52 -6.51 -10.43
C GLU A 115 8.31 -6.90 -8.97
N ARG A 116 9.28 -6.50 -8.13
CA ARG A 116 9.31 -6.87 -6.72
C ARG A 116 9.41 -5.63 -5.84
N VAL A 117 8.57 -5.56 -4.82
CA VAL A 117 8.62 -4.47 -3.82
C VAL A 117 8.59 -5.04 -2.41
N ARG A 118 9.41 -4.47 -1.51
CA ARG A 118 9.41 -4.81 -0.09
C ARG A 118 8.68 -3.75 0.71
N VAL A 119 7.53 -4.12 1.24
CA VAL A 119 6.67 -3.25 2.03
C VAL A 119 6.84 -3.57 3.50
N ARG A 120 6.93 -2.56 4.35
CA ARG A 120 6.87 -2.75 5.81
C ARG A 120 5.40 -2.93 6.21
N LEU A 121 5.06 -4.08 6.76
CA LEU A 121 3.74 -4.26 7.37
C LEU A 121 3.76 -3.80 8.84
N PRO A 122 2.56 -3.48 9.39
CA PRO A 122 2.39 -3.35 10.83
C PRO A 122 2.99 -4.52 11.60
N ASP A 123 3.40 -4.27 12.83
CA ASP A 123 4.26 -5.18 13.59
C ASP A 123 3.69 -6.60 13.66
N PRO A 124 4.39 -7.64 13.12
CA PRO A 124 3.92 -9.02 13.14
C PRO A 124 3.78 -9.60 14.57
N HIS A 125 4.41 -8.98 15.57
CA HIS A 125 4.19 -9.36 16.96
C HIS A 125 2.78 -9.01 17.44
N HIS A 126 2.17 -7.96 16.87
CA HIS A 126 0.88 -7.40 17.31
C HIS A 126 -0.27 -7.66 16.32
N CYS A 127 0.02 -8.13 15.10
CA CYS A 127 -0.99 -8.38 14.06
C CYS A 127 -0.84 -9.76 13.41
N TYR A 128 -1.96 -10.41 13.13
CA TYR A 128 -2.07 -11.51 12.17
C TYR A 128 -2.30 -10.96 10.77
N VAL A 129 -1.66 -11.56 9.76
CA VAL A 129 -2.00 -11.33 8.35
C VAL A 129 -3.02 -12.42 7.98
N LEU A 130 -4.27 -12.03 7.76
CA LEU A 130 -5.36 -12.96 7.47
C LEU A 130 -5.37 -13.38 5.99
N GLY A 131 -4.93 -12.50 5.10
CA GLY A 131 -4.92 -12.76 3.67
C GLY A 131 -4.81 -11.47 2.86
N HIS A 132 -5.21 -11.58 1.59
CA HIS A 132 -5.27 -10.46 0.66
C HIS A 132 -6.62 -10.45 -0.06
N THR A 133 -7.04 -9.27 -0.50
CA THR A 133 -8.24 -9.11 -1.34
C THR A 133 -7.89 -9.31 -2.82
N ALA A 134 -8.91 -9.46 -3.66
CA ALA A 134 -8.73 -9.55 -5.12
C ALA A 134 -8.10 -8.27 -5.70
N GLU A 135 -8.29 -7.14 -5.02
CA GLU A 135 -7.75 -5.82 -5.33
C GLU A 135 -6.33 -5.59 -4.77
N GLY A 136 -5.65 -6.63 -4.28
CA GLY A 136 -4.26 -6.53 -3.83
C GLY A 136 -4.06 -5.84 -2.48
N LEU A 137 -5.14 -5.62 -1.72
CA LEU A 137 -5.09 -5.11 -0.35
C LEU A 137 -4.81 -6.23 0.64
N VAL A 138 -4.29 -5.88 1.81
CA VAL A 138 -3.90 -6.85 2.86
C VAL A 138 -4.87 -6.75 4.03
N LEU A 139 -5.43 -7.89 4.44
CA LEU A 139 -6.24 -7.99 5.65
C LEU A 139 -5.35 -8.31 6.85
N LEU A 140 -5.42 -7.44 7.85
CA LEU A 140 -4.73 -7.56 9.11
C LEU A 140 -5.74 -7.73 10.24
N CYS A 141 -5.35 -8.43 11.30
CA CYS A 141 -6.14 -8.52 12.52
C CYS A 141 -5.23 -8.32 13.73
N ARG A 142 -5.56 -7.36 14.58
CA ARG A 142 -4.80 -7.10 15.80
C ARG A 142 -5.03 -8.22 16.82
N LYS A 143 -3.95 -8.66 17.47
CA LYS A 143 -4.00 -9.81 18.39
C LYS A 143 -4.67 -9.49 19.73
N ASP A 144 -4.65 -8.23 20.15
CA ASP A 144 -5.14 -7.76 21.44
C ASP A 144 -6.64 -7.43 21.42
N THR A 145 -7.07 -6.74 20.37
CA THR A 145 -8.41 -6.14 20.22
C THR A 145 -9.29 -6.88 19.22
N TYR A 146 -8.70 -7.81 18.45
CA TYR A 146 -9.36 -8.46 17.30
C TYR A 146 -9.91 -7.46 16.27
N LEU A 147 -9.38 -6.23 16.25
CA LEU A 147 -9.71 -5.24 15.25
C LEU A 147 -9.18 -5.71 13.90
N VAL A 148 -10.09 -5.79 12.92
CA VAL A 148 -9.73 -6.10 11.54
C VAL A 148 -9.37 -4.79 10.83
N GLN A 149 -8.25 -4.77 10.13
CA GLN A 149 -7.80 -3.61 9.36
C GLN A 149 -7.50 -4.00 7.92
N LEU A 150 -7.88 -3.14 6.99
CA LEU A 150 -7.54 -3.25 5.58
C LEU A 150 -6.37 -2.32 5.28
N LEU A 151 -5.27 -2.87 4.77
CA LEU A 151 -4.05 -2.14 4.44
C LEU A 151 -3.84 -2.11 2.93
N ASN A 152 -3.60 -0.92 2.39
CA ASN A 152 -2.98 -0.79 1.08
C ASN A 152 -1.44 -0.88 1.23
N PRO A 153 -0.80 -1.94 0.70
CA PRO A 153 0.63 -2.15 0.89
C PRO A 153 1.51 -1.13 0.15
N LEU A 154 1.02 -0.50 -0.93
CA LEU A 154 1.82 0.43 -1.73
C LEU A 154 1.68 1.87 -1.23
N THR A 155 0.50 2.28 -0.77
CA THR A 155 0.27 3.64 -0.25
C THR A 155 0.41 3.74 1.27
N GLY A 156 0.39 2.60 1.98
CA GLY A 156 0.45 2.54 3.44
C GLY A 156 -0.86 2.92 4.15
N GLN A 157 -1.93 3.21 3.40
CA GLN A 157 -3.22 3.58 3.96
C GLN A 157 -3.90 2.41 4.67
N LEU A 158 -4.55 2.71 5.79
CA LEU A 158 -5.27 1.75 6.63
C LEU A 158 -6.72 2.20 6.77
N ALA A 159 -7.66 1.25 6.76
CA ALA A 159 -8.99 1.47 7.31
C ALA A 159 -9.36 0.37 8.29
N ASP A 160 -10.08 0.76 9.32
CA ASP A 160 -10.61 -0.13 10.33
C ASP A 160 -11.92 -0.73 9.83
N LEU A 161 -12.06 -2.04 10.02
CA LEU A 161 -13.27 -2.81 9.78
C LEU A 161 -13.84 -3.26 11.13
N PRO A 162 -15.11 -3.71 11.18
CA PRO A 162 -15.67 -4.31 12.39
C PRO A 162 -14.75 -5.41 12.95
N SER A 163 -14.66 -5.51 14.28
CA SER A 163 -13.81 -6.53 14.90
C SER A 163 -14.28 -7.93 14.52
N ALA A 164 -13.34 -8.88 14.53
CA ALA A 164 -13.68 -10.27 14.24
C ALA A 164 -14.71 -10.83 15.23
N THR A 165 -14.73 -10.34 16.47
CA THR A 165 -15.73 -10.71 17.48
C THR A 165 -17.13 -10.25 17.09
N THR A 166 -17.30 -8.99 16.66
CA THR A 166 -18.58 -8.47 16.17
C THR A 166 -19.11 -9.26 14.97
N LEU A 167 -18.23 -9.58 14.01
CA LEU A 167 -18.62 -10.38 12.83
C LEU A 167 -19.08 -11.81 13.20
N LEU A 168 -18.47 -12.42 14.22
CA LEU A 168 -18.83 -13.75 14.70
C LEU A 168 -20.14 -13.76 15.50
N GLU A 169 -20.38 -12.73 16.31
CA GLU A 169 -21.64 -12.54 17.04
C GLU A 169 -22.81 -12.31 16.08
N GLU A 170 -22.61 -11.48 15.05
CA GLU A 170 -23.60 -11.27 14.00
C GLU A 170 -23.95 -12.59 13.30
N ARG A 171 -22.94 -13.40 12.93
CA ARG A 171 -23.14 -14.72 12.32
C ARG A 171 -23.92 -15.70 13.22
N ARG A 172 -23.77 -15.60 14.54
CA ARG A 172 -24.52 -16.42 15.51
C ARG A 172 -25.94 -15.90 15.74
N SER A 173 -26.16 -14.60 15.53
CA SER A 173 -27.45 -13.95 15.72
C SER A 173 -28.43 -14.21 14.58
N TYR A 174 -27.93 -14.47 13.35
CA TYR A 174 -28.77 -15.03 12.29
C TYR A 174 -28.99 -16.54 12.55
N PRO A 175 -30.22 -17.00 12.88
CA PRO A 175 -30.50 -18.42 12.85
C PRO A 175 -30.25 -18.91 11.42
N ALA A 176 -29.64 -20.08 11.27
CA ALA A 176 -29.48 -20.77 10.00
C ALA A 176 -30.86 -21.17 9.44
N SER A 177 -31.66 -20.19 9.02
CA SER A 177 -32.89 -20.38 8.25
C SER A 177 -32.49 -20.74 6.84
N ASN A 178 -32.10 -22.01 6.67
CA ASN A 178 -32.28 -22.86 5.49
C ASN A 178 -31.53 -24.18 5.73
N LYS A 179 -31.89 -24.89 6.80
CA LYS A 179 -31.87 -26.35 6.79
C LYS A 179 -33.33 -26.79 6.70
N LEU A 180 -33.84 -26.90 5.47
CA LEU A 180 -34.89 -27.89 5.22
C LEU A 180 -34.27 -29.22 5.65
N SER A 181 -34.75 -29.77 6.77
CA SER A 181 -34.32 -31.07 7.23
C SER A 181 -34.63 -32.07 6.12
N LEU A 182 -33.72 -32.99 5.81
CA LEU A 182 -33.98 -34.09 4.86
C LEU A 182 -35.27 -34.87 5.21
N GLU A 183 -35.67 -34.82 6.47
CA GLU A 183 -36.91 -35.38 6.99
C GLU A 183 -38.16 -34.62 6.52
N ASP A 184 -38.08 -33.30 6.34
CA ASP A 184 -39.18 -32.48 5.81
C ASP A 184 -39.39 -32.72 4.30
N GLU A 185 -38.32 -32.92 3.53
CA GLU A 185 -38.40 -33.35 2.12
C GLU A 185 -39.00 -34.76 1.99
N LEU A 186 -38.63 -35.69 2.87
CA LEU A 186 -39.19 -37.05 2.88
C LEU A 186 -40.67 -37.07 3.26
N ASN A 187 -41.07 -36.28 4.26
CA ASN A 187 -42.46 -36.13 4.67
C ASN A 187 -43.31 -35.47 3.57
N LEU A 188 -42.78 -34.44 2.87
CA LEU A 188 -43.49 -33.78 1.78
C LEU A 188 -43.65 -34.69 0.55
N ARG A 189 -42.70 -35.60 0.31
CA ARG A 189 -42.79 -36.62 -0.76
C ARG A 189 -43.72 -37.78 -0.40
N GLN A 190 -43.81 -38.16 0.87
CA GLN A 190 -44.76 -39.18 1.34
C GLN A 190 -46.20 -38.64 1.36
N ALA A 191 -46.41 -37.38 1.76
CA ALA A 191 -47.73 -36.74 1.74
C ALA A 191 -48.32 -36.59 0.33
N ARG A 192 -47.47 -36.46 -0.71
CA ARG A 192 -47.91 -36.45 -2.11
C ARG A 192 -48.25 -37.83 -2.67
N ARG A 193 -47.94 -38.92 -1.95
CA ARG A 193 -48.15 -40.30 -2.42
C ARG A 193 -49.36 -41.01 -1.78
N GLY A 194 -49.95 -40.44 -0.74
CA GLY A 194 -51.09 -41.02 0.00
C GLY A 194 -52.47 -40.46 -0.38
N GLY A 195 -52.57 -39.67 -1.45
CA GLY A 195 -53.79 -38.96 -1.84
C GLY A 195 -54.37 -39.44 -3.17
N LEU A 196 -54.55 -40.74 -3.36
CA LEU A 196 -55.50 -41.30 -4.31
C LEU A 196 -55.85 -42.69 -3.79
N ASP A 197 -57.15 -42.98 -3.74
CA ASP A 197 -57.79 -44.23 -3.30
C ASP A 197 -58.40 -44.14 -1.89
N ASP A 198 -59.54 -43.45 -1.82
CA ASP A 198 -60.73 -44.01 -1.14
C ASP A 198 -61.98 -43.19 -1.49
N ALA A 199 -62.65 -43.61 -2.57
CA ALA A 199 -64.09 -43.49 -2.75
C ALA A 199 -64.54 -44.52 -3.81
N VAL A 200 -64.90 -45.71 -3.33
CA VAL A 200 -65.60 -46.82 -4.02
C VAL A 200 -67.00 -46.92 -3.35
N PRO A 201 -68.07 -47.48 -3.97
CA PRO A 201 -68.24 -48.09 -5.29
C PRO A 201 -69.18 -47.35 -6.25
#